data_AF-A0A182JDP4-F1
#
_entry.id   AF-A0A182JDP4-F1
#
_cell.length_a   1.000
_cell.length_b   1.000
_cell.length_c   1.000
_cell.angle_alpha   90.00
_cell.angle_beta   90.00
_cell.angle_gamma   90.00
#
_symmetry.space_group_name_H-M   'P 1'
#
loop_
_entity.id
_entity.type
_entity.pdbx_description
1 polymer ?
#
loop_
_entity_poly.entity_id
_entity_poly.type
_entity_poly.pdbx_seq_one_letter_code
_entity_poly.pdbx_strand_id
1 'polypeptide(L)'
;MLAESFSHFPREGLDTHRSEQKISTYGAAANNLHMSDGVRTSEVIAGDVFFEIIDPPELEYTYRLRPAKDFGGSFGTTFKSARGKLVPAIPADACSTKFENLDDLVGNIALVERGSLEDGHFEYNFTELDTFLDYLKHFGLHPAFELMGVPLGELGMATVLSERFWKDLMQQLAGHYLSRFGVEYIAQWRFETWNEPDLKNYNMLNFSVDDVRYAAILFSIVAQHWDAMADTADPVGQQFRFLSHDNAFLSYHPYEFEQRTLLARFQMNETEPPHVQFVTKPVYSALGMLAMLGPRATRTRFREGNVSYIVSFDERSPPSYFCLLASRSNDSHPLTVRRSQFNVTIPLHMFWNQSLGVDSSTSSAGARVSYLIEAIQDGLNDPFRVWQWQGRPAYPTINQLAAMRAVQFPTVLNKGGIAETVQMGGNRNAVELSLSLRGPWIVSVRICSNAAKPGPVQRIVQVSTDITKCVPLICFTNLPHSQQLLVM
;
A
#
# COMPACT_ATOMS: atom_id res chain seq x y z
N MET A 1 -16.61 -41.42 45.31
CA MET A 1 -17.31 -41.74 44.04
C MET A 1 -16.19 -41.88 43.01
N LEU A 2 -15.56 -43.05 42.88
CA LEU A 2 -16.03 -44.21 42.11
C LEU A 2 -16.32 -43.78 40.65
N ALA A 3 -15.41 -44.04 39.70
CA ALA A 3 -15.25 -45.29 38.92
C ALA A 3 -16.04 -45.15 37.58
N GLU A 4 -15.70 -45.69 36.41
CA GLU A 4 -14.60 -46.54 35.88
C GLU A 4 -14.67 -46.52 34.32
N SER A 5 -13.82 -47.12 33.46
CA SER A 5 -12.64 -48.00 33.57
C SER A 5 -11.70 -47.90 32.33
N PHE A 6 -10.77 -48.86 32.18
CA PHE A 6 -9.80 -49.13 31.10
C PHE A 6 -10.47 -49.79 29.85
N SER A 7 -9.86 -50.01 28.67
CA SER A 7 -8.51 -50.51 28.28
C SER A 7 -8.31 -50.30 26.75
N HIS A 8 -7.14 -50.42 26.08
CA HIS A 8 -6.12 -51.49 26.07
C HIS A 8 -4.78 -50.98 25.45
N PHE A 9 -3.65 -51.62 25.79
CA PHE A 9 -2.31 -51.46 25.18
C PHE A 9 -1.90 -52.80 24.51
N PRO A 10 -1.01 -52.85 23.48
CA PRO A 10 0.47 -52.86 23.65
C PRO A 10 1.22 -52.02 22.55
N ARG A 11 2.49 -51.57 22.63
CA ARG A 11 3.82 -52.20 22.88
C ARG A 11 4.16 -53.32 21.86
N GLU A 12 5.36 -53.47 21.27
CA GLU A 12 6.69 -52.84 21.43
C GLU A 12 7.65 -53.16 20.25
N GLY A 13 8.70 -52.35 20.00
CA GLY A 13 9.97 -52.69 19.28
C GLY A 13 9.99 -52.72 17.73
N LEU A 14 11.13 -52.54 17.03
CA LEU A 14 12.51 -52.14 17.42
C LEU A 14 13.36 -51.73 16.16
N ASP A 15 14.46 -50.99 16.36
CA ASP A 15 15.38 -50.36 15.38
C ASP A 15 15.93 -51.24 14.22
N THR A 16 16.35 -50.72 13.04
CA THR A 16 17.68 -50.07 12.84
C THR A 16 17.97 -49.58 11.39
N HIS A 17 18.98 -48.71 11.28
CA HIS A 17 19.88 -48.42 10.13
C HIS A 17 19.56 -47.37 9.03
N ARG A 18 20.20 -46.20 9.22
CA ARG A 18 21.17 -45.50 8.33
C ARG A 18 20.80 -45.05 6.90
N SER A 19 20.63 -43.73 6.80
CA SER A 19 21.27 -42.81 5.81
C SER A 19 21.17 -43.07 4.30
N GLU A 20 20.36 -42.27 3.63
CA GLU A 20 20.73 -41.61 2.36
C GLU A 20 20.33 -40.13 2.43
N GLN A 21 21.28 -39.23 2.13
CA GLN A 21 20.94 -37.84 1.79
C GLN A 21 20.41 -37.81 0.36
N LYS A 22 19.13 -37.44 0.18
CA LYS A 22 18.66 -36.95 -1.12
C LYS A 22 18.45 -35.45 -1.05
N ILE A 23 19.30 -34.75 -1.80
CA ILE A 23 19.12 -33.33 -2.14
C ILE A 23 17.83 -33.25 -2.97
N SER A 24 16.78 -32.70 -2.39
CA SER A 24 15.56 -32.36 -3.12
C SER A 24 15.73 -30.96 -3.70
N THR A 25 15.72 -30.89 -5.02
CA THR A 25 15.72 -29.64 -5.79
C THR A 25 14.58 -28.72 -5.36
N TYR A 26 14.85 -27.41 -5.31
CA TYR A 26 13.80 -26.38 -5.24
C TYR A 26 12.93 -26.49 -6.50
N GLY A 27 11.76 -27.10 -6.38
CA GLY A 27 10.65 -26.90 -7.30
C GLY A 27 9.83 -25.72 -6.81
N ALA A 28 9.50 -24.78 -7.70
CA ALA A 28 8.54 -23.73 -7.40
C ALA A 28 7.19 -24.41 -7.09
N ALA A 29 6.70 -24.22 -5.86
CA ALA A 29 5.37 -24.65 -5.47
C ALA A 29 4.40 -23.51 -5.73
N ALA A 30 3.31 -23.79 -6.45
CA ALA A 30 2.27 -22.80 -6.76
C ALA A 30 1.77 -22.08 -5.50
N ASN A 31 1.54 -20.77 -5.62
CA ASN A 31 1.14 -19.89 -4.52
C ASN A 31 -0.33 -20.12 -4.11
N ASN A 32 -0.60 -21.22 -3.40
CA ASN A 32 -1.92 -21.64 -2.92
C ASN A 32 -2.50 -20.77 -1.77
N LEU A 33 -2.33 -19.45 -1.82
CA LEU A 33 -2.72 -18.50 -0.76
C LEU A 33 -4.24 -18.52 -0.47
N HIS A 34 -5.06 -18.82 -1.47
CA HIS A 34 -6.53 -18.97 -1.37
C HIS A 34 -6.99 -20.13 -0.48
N MET A 35 -6.09 -21.06 -0.14
CA MET A 35 -6.37 -22.15 0.81
C MET A 35 -6.04 -21.75 2.26
N SER A 36 -5.54 -20.53 2.48
CA SER A 36 -5.01 -20.03 3.76
C SER A 36 -5.72 -18.78 4.29
N ASP A 37 -6.70 -18.25 3.56
CA ASP A 37 -7.46 -17.02 3.87
C ASP A 37 -8.53 -17.18 4.96
N GLY A 38 -8.59 -18.35 5.60
CA GLY A 38 -9.53 -18.67 6.68
C GLY A 38 -10.93 -19.05 6.22
N VAL A 39 -11.21 -19.03 4.91
CA VAL A 39 -12.49 -19.45 4.34
C VAL A 39 -12.70 -20.94 4.58
N ARG A 40 -13.77 -21.30 5.29
CA ARG A 40 -14.12 -22.71 5.51
C ARG A 40 -14.56 -23.34 4.18
N THR A 41 -14.32 -24.64 3.99
CA THR A 41 -14.78 -25.38 2.79
C THR A 41 -16.30 -25.30 2.56
N SER A 42 -17.08 -24.92 3.58
CA SER A 42 -18.52 -24.63 3.51
C SER A 42 -18.89 -23.27 2.85
N GLU A 43 -17.92 -22.38 2.65
CA GLU A 43 -18.06 -21.05 2.02
C GLU A 43 -17.51 -21.03 0.58
N VAL A 44 -16.99 -22.16 0.09
CA VAL A 44 -16.85 -22.44 -1.34
C VAL A 44 -18.21 -22.92 -1.83
N ILE A 45 -18.97 -22.02 -2.46
CA ILE A 45 -20.31 -22.33 -2.94
C ILE A 45 -20.18 -22.86 -4.37
N ALA A 46 -20.94 -23.91 -4.70
CA ALA A 46 -20.97 -24.44 -6.07
C ALA A 46 -21.45 -23.35 -7.05
N GLY A 47 -20.50 -22.74 -7.77
CA GLY A 47 -20.72 -21.57 -8.62
C GLY A 47 -19.57 -20.55 -8.63
N ASP A 48 -18.61 -20.63 -7.71
CA ASP A 48 -17.36 -19.85 -7.78
C ASP A 48 -16.59 -20.18 -9.08
N VAL A 49 -16.19 -19.15 -9.83
CA VAL A 49 -15.32 -19.27 -11.01
C VAL A 49 -13.92 -18.84 -10.61
N PHE A 50 -12.89 -19.48 -11.16
CA PHE A 50 -11.49 -19.13 -10.91
C PHE A 50 -10.84 -18.74 -12.24
N PHE A 51 -10.08 -17.64 -12.22
CA PHE A 51 -9.25 -17.19 -13.34
C PHE A 51 -7.80 -17.34 -12.94
N GLU A 52 -7.01 -18.02 -13.75
CA GLU A 52 -5.61 -18.33 -13.45
C GLU A 52 -4.73 -17.78 -14.57
N ILE A 53 -3.75 -16.96 -14.20
CA ILE A 53 -2.65 -16.62 -15.09
C ILE A 53 -1.68 -17.80 -15.04
N ILE A 54 -1.43 -18.44 -16.19
CA ILE A 54 -0.53 -19.60 -16.32
C ILE A 54 0.76 -19.29 -17.10
N ASP A 55 0.81 -18.13 -17.76
CA ASP A 55 1.96 -17.63 -18.52
C ASP A 55 1.85 -16.09 -18.61
N PRO A 56 2.94 -15.31 -18.46
CA PRO A 56 4.28 -15.77 -18.07
C PRO A 56 4.33 -16.22 -16.58
N PRO A 57 5.18 -17.19 -16.21
CA PRO A 57 5.20 -17.78 -14.85
C PRO A 57 5.46 -16.77 -13.72
N GLU A 58 6.13 -15.65 -14.01
CA GLU A 58 6.37 -14.57 -13.04
C GLU A 58 5.08 -13.87 -12.59
N LEU A 59 3.96 -14.08 -13.29
CA LEU A 59 2.62 -13.56 -12.98
C LEU A 59 1.63 -14.65 -12.54
N GLU A 60 2.09 -15.89 -12.31
CA GLU A 60 1.23 -17.04 -11.99
C GLU A 60 0.40 -16.83 -10.71
N TYR A 61 -0.93 -16.74 -10.85
CA TYR A 61 -1.84 -16.49 -9.73
C TYR A 61 -3.31 -16.88 -10.04
N THR A 62 -4.01 -17.44 -9.05
CA THR A 62 -5.35 -18.04 -9.18
C THR A 62 -6.45 -17.17 -8.55
N TYR A 63 -6.93 -16.17 -9.28
CA TYR A 63 -7.98 -15.25 -8.83
C TYR A 63 -9.35 -15.96 -8.66
N ARG A 64 -9.92 -15.95 -7.45
CA ARG A 64 -11.33 -16.32 -7.22
C ARG A 64 -12.24 -15.19 -7.73
N LEU A 65 -13.02 -15.47 -8.77
CA LEU A 65 -14.00 -14.54 -9.33
C LEU A 65 -15.38 -14.78 -8.72
N ARG A 66 -16.04 -13.69 -8.33
CA ARG A 66 -17.49 -13.65 -8.15
C ARG A 66 -18.11 -12.89 -9.33
N PRO A 67 -19.28 -13.31 -9.85
CA PRO A 67 -20.06 -12.47 -10.75
C PRO A 67 -20.37 -11.14 -10.05
N ALA A 68 -20.01 -10.02 -10.66
CA ALA A 68 -20.45 -8.72 -10.15
C ALA A 68 -21.98 -8.66 -10.22
N LYS A 69 -22.62 -8.16 -9.17
CA LYS A 69 -24.09 -8.13 -9.10
C LYS A 69 -24.65 -7.34 -10.29
N ASP A 70 -25.58 -7.96 -11.02
CA ASP A 70 -26.20 -7.47 -12.26
C ASP A 70 -25.27 -7.46 -13.51
N PHE A 71 -24.11 -8.13 -13.45
CA PHE A 71 -23.22 -8.38 -14.60
C PHE A 71 -23.12 -9.89 -14.92
N GLY A 72 -23.46 -10.25 -16.16
CA GLY A 72 -23.49 -11.64 -16.63
C GLY A 72 -24.85 -12.33 -16.45
N GLY A 73 -25.08 -13.42 -17.20
CA GLY A 73 -26.30 -14.22 -17.09
C GLY A 73 -26.33 -15.08 -15.81
N SER A 74 -27.51 -15.49 -15.34
CA SER A 74 -27.59 -16.37 -14.17
C SER A 74 -27.01 -17.75 -14.49
N PHE A 75 -26.04 -18.21 -13.68
CA PHE A 75 -25.53 -19.59 -13.68
C PHE A 75 -26.55 -20.59 -13.08
N GLY A 76 -27.80 -20.55 -13.55
CA GLY A 76 -28.96 -21.24 -12.95
C GLY A 76 -28.97 -22.76 -13.12
N THR A 77 -28.01 -23.33 -13.85
CA THR A 77 -27.90 -24.78 -14.11
C THR A 77 -26.59 -25.34 -13.56
N THR A 78 -26.55 -25.67 -12.27
CA THR A 78 -25.44 -26.45 -11.69
C THR A 78 -25.56 -27.92 -12.09
N PHE A 79 -24.76 -28.39 -13.05
CA PHE A 79 -24.76 -29.79 -13.48
C PHE A 79 -23.96 -30.67 -12.49
N LYS A 80 -24.63 -31.24 -11.49
CA LYS A 80 -24.01 -32.14 -10.50
C LYS A 80 -24.02 -33.59 -10.99
N SER A 81 -22.96 -34.02 -11.67
CA SER A 81 -22.76 -35.44 -11.98
C SER A 81 -22.06 -36.14 -10.81
N ALA A 82 -22.73 -37.08 -10.14
CA ALA A 82 -22.20 -37.79 -8.97
C ALA A 82 -21.05 -38.77 -9.30
N ARG A 83 -20.76 -38.99 -10.58
CA ARG A 83 -19.66 -39.84 -11.09
C ARG A 83 -18.97 -39.29 -12.35
N GLY A 84 -19.39 -38.10 -12.80
CA GLY A 84 -18.92 -37.52 -14.06
C GLY A 84 -17.44 -37.17 -13.97
N LYS A 85 -16.62 -37.86 -14.77
CA LYS A 85 -15.21 -37.52 -14.93
C LYS A 85 -15.08 -36.34 -15.89
N LEU A 86 -13.96 -35.64 -15.78
CA LEU A 86 -13.49 -34.75 -16.83
C LEU A 86 -12.83 -35.62 -17.91
N VAL A 87 -13.34 -35.55 -19.15
CA VAL A 87 -12.94 -36.41 -20.27
C VAL A 87 -12.55 -35.52 -21.46
N PRO A 88 -11.31 -35.54 -21.95
CA PRO A 88 -10.91 -34.81 -23.16
C PRO A 88 -11.82 -35.14 -24.34
N ALA A 89 -12.35 -34.14 -25.03
CA ALA A 89 -13.08 -34.33 -26.27
C ALA A 89 -12.13 -34.76 -27.39
N ILE A 90 -12.62 -35.56 -28.35
CA ILE A 90 -11.91 -35.87 -29.59
C ILE A 90 -12.87 -35.61 -30.76
N PRO A 91 -12.61 -34.62 -31.64
CA PRO A 91 -11.47 -33.69 -31.61
C PRO A 91 -11.52 -32.73 -30.39
N ALA A 92 -10.35 -32.27 -29.97
CA ALA A 92 -10.17 -31.51 -28.73
C ALA A 92 -10.88 -30.14 -28.75
N ASP A 93 -11.09 -29.56 -29.93
CA ASP A 93 -11.78 -28.28 -30.14
C ASP A 93 -13.31 -28.35 -30.02
N ALA A 94 -13.88 -29.56 -30.08
CA ALA A 94 -15.31 -29.86 -30.10
C ALA A 94 -16.11 -29.13 -31.20
N CYS A 95 -15.48 -28.73 -32.31
CA CYS A 95 -16.16 -28.04 -33.42
C CYS A 95 -16.96 -29.00 -34.31
N SER A 96 -16.60 -30.29 -34.32
CA SER A 96 -17.32 -31.35 -35.01
C SER A 96 -18.56 -31.82 -34.23
N THR A 97 -19.69 -32.01 -34.92
CA THR A 97 -20.88 -32.67 -34.32
C THR A 97 -20.71 -34.20 -34.16
N LYS A 98 -19.57 -34.74 -34.57
CA LYS A 98 -19.17 -36.14 -34.38
C LYS A 98 -17.92 -36.18 -33.50
N PHE A 99 -18.09 -36.64 -32.27
CA PHE A 99 -17.00 -36.98 -31.37
C PHE A 99 -16.55 -38.43 -31.61
N GLU A 100 -15.25 -38.66 -31.67
CA GLU A 100 -14.69 -40.01 -31.82
C GLU A 100 -14.85 -40.83 -30.53
N ASN A 101 -14.76 -40.17 -29.38
CA ASN A 101 -14.95 -40.77 -28.05
C ASN A 101 -16.34 -40.47 -27.45
N LEU A 102 -17.39 -40.42 -28.28
CA LEU A 102 -18.75 -40.09 -27.84
C LEU A 102 -19.21 -40.95 -26.65
N ASP A 103 -18.91 -42.25 -26.66
CA ASP A 103 -19.30 -43.18 -25.58
C ASP A 103 -18.64 -42.84 -24.23
N ASP A 104 -17.42 -42.28 -24.23
CA ASP A 104 -16.75 -41.80 -23.02
C ASP A 104 -17.30 -40.44 -22.55
N LEU A 105 -17.85 -39.63 -23.45
CA LEU A 105 -18.44 -38.33 -23.15
C LEU A 105 -19.87 -38.44 -22.58
N VAL A 106 -20.63 -39.48 -22.93
CA VAL A 106 -22.02 -39.67 -22.47
C VAL A 106 -22.08 -39.82 -20.94
N GLY A 107 -22.64 -38.79 -20.27
CA GLY A 107 -22.80 -38.72 -18.82
C GLY A 107 -21.58 -38.14 -18.05
N ASN A 108 -20.51 -37.79 -18.76
CA ASN A 108 -19.31 -37.16 -18.24
C ASN A 108 -19.23 -35.68 -18.64
N ILE A 109 -18.19 -34.97 -18.17
CA ILE A 109 -17.94 -33.56 -18.50
C ILE A 109 -16.83 -33.52 -19.56
N ALA A 110 -17.13 -32.95 -20.72
CA ALA A 110 -16.15 -32.78 -21.79
C ALA A 110 -15.11 -31.69 -21.43
N LEU A 111 -13.82 -32.03 -21.50
CA LEU A 111 -12.72 -31.07 -21.52
C LEU A 111 -12.42 -30.72 -22.98
N VAL A 112 -12.59 -29.46 -23.33
CA VAL A 112 -12.43 -28.94 -24.69
C VAL A 112 -11.28 -27.95 -24.71
N GLU A 113 -10.28 -28.22 -25.54
CA GLU A 113 -9.16 -27.33 -25.83
C GLU A 113 -9.56 -26.36 -26.94
N ARG A 114 -9.93 -25.12 -26.58
CA ARG A 114 -10.18 -24.06 -27.57
C ARG A 114 -8.91 -23.26 -27.80
N GLY A 115 -8.24 -23.51 -28.93
CA GLY A 115 -6.92 -22.94 -29.24
C GLY A 115 -6.68 -22.64 -30.72
N SER A 116 -7.37 -21.63 -31.27
CA SER A 116 -6.83 -20.65 -32.24
C SER A 116 -7.92 -19.66 -32.69
N LEU A 117 -7.52 -18.45 -33.08
CA LEU A 117 -8.41 -17.30 -33.31
C LEU A 117 -9.02 -17.30 -34.72
N GLU A 118 -9.97 -18.19 -34.98
CA GLU A 118 -10.84 -18.10 -36.17
C GLU A 118 -12.31 -17.94 -35.75
N ASP A 119 -13.00 -16.97 -36.38
CA ASP A 119 -14.38 -16.48 -36.19
C ASP A 119 -14.65 -15.44 -35.09
N GLY A 120 -14.12 -14.22 -35.24
CA GLY A 120 -14.50 -13.03 -34.47
C GLY A 120 -13.37 -12.49 -33.62
N HIS A 121 -12.47 -11.73 -34.25
CA HIS A 121 -11.42 -10.96 -33.60
C HIS A 121 -12.01 -9.68 -33.02
N PHE A 122 -11.86 -9.43 -31.71
CA PHE A 122 -12.18 -8.13 -31.14
C PHE A 122 -10.96 -7.22 -31.30
N GLU A 123 -11.18 -5.97 -31.68
CA GLU A 123 -10.13 -4.95 -31.72
C GLU A 123 -10.36 -3.94 -30.60
N TYR A 124 -9.33 -3.70 -29.79
CA TYR A 124 -9.39 -2.78 -28.66
C TYR A 124 -8.47 -1.58 -28.90
N ASN A 125 -8.98 -0.38 -28.64
CA ASN A 125 -8.16 0.83 -28.65
C ASN A 125 -7.65 1.15 -27.25
N PHE A 126 -6.37 0.87 -27.00
CA PHE A 126 -5.73 1.11 -25.69
C PHE A 126 -5.25 2.56 -25.47
N THR A 127 -5.39 3.48 -26.44
CA THR A 127 -4.71 4.80 -26.43
C THR A 127 -4.87 5.64 -25.15
N GLU A 128 -6.09 5.73 -24.61
CA GLU A 128 -6.37 6.48 -23.37
C GLU A 128 -5.78 5.79 -22.12
N LEU A 129 -5.82 4.45 -22.10
CA LEU A 129 -5.28 3.64 -21.01
C LEU A 129 -3.75 3.63 -21.03
N ASP A 130 -3.14 3.53 -22.22
CA ASP A 130 -1.70 3.75 -22.46
C ASP A 130 -1.25 5.09 -21.88
N THR A 131 -1.97 6.17 -22.21
CA THR A 131 -1.67 7.53 -21.75
C THR A 131 -1.71 7.62 -20.22
N PHE A 132 -2.72 7.03 -19.59
CA PHE A 132 -2.83 7.00 -18.13
C PHE A 132 -1.71 6.18 -17.46
N LEU A 133 -1.41 4.99 -17.97
CA LEU A 133 -0.40 4.10 -17.41
C LEU A 133 1.04 4.63 -17.64
N ASP A 134 1.28 5.30 -18.76
CA ASP A 134 2.52 6.04 -19.01
C ASP A 134 2.73 7.14 -17.96
N TYR A 135 1.68 7.88 -17.59
CA TYR A 135 1.78 8.87 -16.50
C TYR A 135 2.11 8.21 -15.16
N LEU A 136 1.48 7.08 -14.80
CA LEU A 136 1.82 6.35 -13.58
C LEU A 136 3.31 5.93 -13.58
N LYS A 137 3.78 5.31 -14.68
CA LYS A 137 5.17 4.89 -14.84
C LYS A 137 6.15 6.06 -14.78
N HIS A 138 5.81 7.19 -15.40
CA HIS A 138 6.61 8.41 -15.39
C HIS A 138 6.84 8.93 -13.96
N PHE A 139 5.79 8.93 -13.12
CA PHE A 139 5.87 9.33 -11.72
C PHE A 139 6.36 8.23 -10.77
N GLY A 140 6.67 7.02 -11.27
CA GLY A 140 7.15 5.90 -10.46
C GLY A 140 6.06 5.23 -9.61
N LEU A 141 4.81 5.31 -10.04
CA LEU A 141 3.64 4.68 -9.42
C LEU A 141 3.28 3.39 -10.15
N HIS A 142 2.81 2.38 -9.41
CA HIS A 142 2.31 1.13 -9.96
C HIS A 142 0.79 1.05 -9.73
N PRO A 143 -0.02 0.57 -10.71
CA PRO A 143 -1.44 0.38 -10.49
C PRO A 143 -1.72 -0.83 -9.60
N ALA A 144 -2.68 -0.66 -8.69
CA ALA A 144 -3.64 -1.73 -8.42
C ALA A 144 -4.62 -1.70 -9.59
N PHE A 145 -4.49 -2.68 -10.48
CA PHE A 145 -5.22 -2.75 -11.73
C PHE A 145 -6.49 -3.57 -11.52
N GLU A 146 -7.55 -2.89 -11.09
CA GLU A 146 -8.89 -3.45 -11.05
C GLU A 146 -9.34 -3.78 -12.48
N LEU A 147 -9.77 -5.01 -12.73
CA LEU A 147 -10.35 -5.46 -13.99
C LEU A 147 -11.82 -4.98 -14.07
N MET A 148 -11.98 -3.67 -14.11
CA MET A 148 -13.24 -2.95 -13.90
C MET A 148 -13.54 -1.98 -15.06
N GLY A 149 -14.81 -1.95 -15.45
CA GLY A 149 -15.30 -1.17 -16.59
C GLY A 149 -15.54 -2.03 -17.83
N VAL A 150 -16.14 -1.43 -18.86
CA VAL A 150 -16.43 -2.07 -20.14
C VAL A 150 -15.89 -1.17 -21.25
N PRO A 151 -15.10 -1.70 -22.21
CA PRO A 151 -14.72 -0.94 -23.40
C PRO A 151 -15.97 -0.44 -24.15
N LEU A 152 -16.10 0.88 -24.28
CA LEU A 152 -17.20 1.51 -25.01
C LEU A 152 -16.99 1.31 -26.52
N GLY A 153 -18.02 0.83 -27.21
CA GLY A 153 -17.97 0.57 -28.66
C GLY A 153 -19.33 0.13 -29.22
N GLU A 154 -19.36 -0.28 -30.48
CA GLU A 154 -20.59 -0.69 -31.19
C GLU A 154 -21.10 -2.10 -30.81
N LEU A 155 -20.44 -2.77 -29.87
CA LEU A 155 -20.80 -4.12 -29.44
C LEU A 155 -22.10 -4.13 -28.61
N GLY A 156 -23.03 -5.00 -28.98
CA GLY A 156 -24.23 -5.25 -28.19
C GLY A 156 -23.91 -5.86 -26.82
N MET A 157 -24.70 -5.52 -25.80
CA MET A 157 -24.54 -5.99 -24.41
C MET A 157 -24.35 -7.51 -24.28
N ALA A 158 -25.05 -8.32 -25.10
CA ALA A 158 -24.91 -9.77 -25.07
C ALA A 158 -23.49 -10.26 -25.44
N THR A 159 -22.77 -9.54 -26.30
CA THR A 159 -21.40 -9.85 -26.70
C THR A 159 -20.41 -9.42 -25.61
N VAL A 160 -20.60 -8.23 -25.04
CA VAL A 160 -19.79 -7.68 -23.93
C VAL A 160 -19.89 -8.55 -22.66
N LEU A 161 -21.06 -9.12 -22.40
CA LEU A 161 -21.30 -10.03 -21.27
C LEU A 161 -20.84 -11.47 -21.53
N SER A 162 -20.22 -11.76 -22.68
CA SER A 162 -19.72 -13.10 -23.00
C SER A 162 -18.35 -13.36 -22.38
N GLU A 163 -18.14 -14.59 -21.89
CA GLU A 163 -16.84 -15.07 -21.39
C GLU A 163 -15.73 -14.92 -22.45
N ARG A 164 -16.08 -15.13 -23.73
CA ARG A 164 -15.16 -15.01 -24.86
C ARG A 164 -14.58 -13.60 -24.98
N PHE A 165 -15.42 -12.58 -24.91
CA PHE A 165 -15.01 -11.18 -24.97
C PHE A 165 -14.02 -10.85 -23.86
N TRP A 166 -14.30 -11.30 -22.63
CA TRP A 166 -13.44 -11.04 -21.49
C TRP A 166 -12.10 -11.79 -21.57
N LYS A 167 -12.09 -13.05 -21.98
CA LYS A 167 -10.84 -13.82 -22.18
C LYS A 167 -9.93 -13.16 -23.23
N ASP A 168 -10.50 -12.76 -24.37
CA ASP A 168 -9.78 -12.10 -25.45
C ASP A 168 -9.24 -10.72 -25.03
N LEU A 169 -10.08 -9.89 -24.38
CA LEU A 169 -9.67 -8.60 -23.80
C LEU A 169 -8.51 -8.75 -22.82
N MET A 170 -8.58 -9.72 -21.90
CA MET A 170 -7.50 -9.96 -20.92
C MET A 170 -6.21 -10.41 -21.58
N GLN A 171 -6.29 -11.30 -22.59
CA GLN A 171 -5.12 -11.78 -23.31
C GLN A 171 -4.43 -10.64 -24.10
N GLN A 172 -5.22 -9.84 -24.84
CA GLN A 172 -4.69 -8.69 -25.59
C GLN A 172 -4.12 -7.62 -24.64
N LEU A 173 -4.81 -7.32 -23.53
CA LEU A 173 -4.36 -6.36 -22.52
C LEU A 173 -3.04 -6.77 -21.86
N ALA A 174 -2.92 -8.03 -21.43
CA ALA A 174 -1.70 -8.55 -20.82
C ALA A 174 -0.52 -8.53 -21.81
N GLY A 175 -0.73 -9.04 -23.04
CA GLY A 175 0.30 -9.04 -24.09
C GLY A 175 0.76 -7.64 -24.47
N HIS A 176 -0.18 -6.70 -24.61
CA HIS A 176 0.11 -5.29 -24.93
C HIS A 176 0.95 -4.62 -23.84
N TYR A 177 0.59 -4.75 -22.56
CA TYR A 177 1.33 -4.09 -21.48
C TYR A 177 2.63 -4.80 -21.10
N LEU A 178 2.74 -6.13 -21.27
CA LEU A 178 4.03 -6.84 -21.20
C LEU A 178 5.00 -6.33 -22.28
N SER A 179 4.52 -6.16 -23.52
CA SER A 179 5.31 -5.59 -24.62
C SER A 179 5.70 -4.12 -24.37
N ARG A 180 4.74 -3.29 -23.94
CA ARG A 180 4.95 -1.85 -23.70
C ARG A 180 5.90 -1.56 -22.54
N PHE A 181 5.77 -2.29 -21.43
CA PHE A 181 6.44 -1.92 -20.18
C PHE A 181 7.51 -2.88 -19.68
N GLY A 182 7.55 -4.13 -20.16
CA GLY A 182 8.45 -5.18 -19.71
C GLY A 182 7.99 -5.88 -18.43
N VAL A 183 8.30 -7.17 -18.32
CA VAL A 183 7.87 -8.05 -17.22
C VAL A 183 8.27 -7.53 -15.84
N GLU A 184 9.46 -6.96 -15.68
CA GLU A 184 9.95 -6.41 -14.39
C GLU A 184 9.04 -5.31 -13.81
N TYR A 185 8.34 -4.56 -14.67
CA TYR A 185 7.41 -3.51 -14.25
C TYR A 185 6.01 -4.06 -14.03
N ILE A 186 5.53 -4.95 -14.90
CA ILE A 186 4.21 -5.59 -14.77
C ILE A 186 4.13 -6.50 -13.53
N ALA A 187 5.22 -7.18 -13.16
CA ALA A 187 5.29 -8.01 -11.95
C ALA A 187 5.17 -7.22 -10.63
N GLN A 188 5.20 -5.88 -10.68
CA GLN A 188 4.94 -5.01 -9.52
C GLN A 188 3.49 -4.50 -9.46
N TRP A 189 2.67 -4.79 -10.48
CA TRP A 189 1.25 -4.46 -10.50
C TRP A 189 0.46 -5.43 -9.64
N ARG A 190 -0.72 -5.00 -9.19
CA ARG A 190 -1.67 -5.87 -8.49
C ARG A 190 -2.95 -5.92 -9.29
N PHE A 191 -3.15 -6.98 -10.07
CA PHE A 191 -4.44 -7.20 -10.71
C PHE A 191 -5.48 -7.56 -9.65
N GLU A 192 -6.66 -6.96 -9.76
CA GLU A 192 -7.75 -7.12 -8.80
C GLU A 192 -9.08 -7.32 -9.54
N THR A 193 -10.05 -7.95 -8.87
CA THR A 193 -11.40 -8.12 -9.44
C THR A 193 -12.15 -6.79 -9.48
N TRP A 194 -13.35 -6.79 -10.05
CA TRP A 194 -14.24 -5.64 -10.04
C TRP A 194 -14.52 -5.17 -8.60
N ASN A 195 -14.43 -3.85 -8.33
CA ASN A 195 -14.62 -3.29 -6.99
C ASN A 195 -16.01 -3.62 -6.39
N GLU A 196 -16.02 -4.01 -5.11
CA GLU A 196 -17.24 -4.22 -4.30
C GLU A 196 -18.40 -4.96 -5.01
N PRO A 197 -18.19 -6.18 -5.57
CA PRO A 197 -19.17 -6.86 -6.44
C PRO A 197 -20.47 -7.25 -5.73
N ASP A 198 -20.44 -7.34 -4.39
CA ASP A 198 -21.56 -7.67 -3.51
C ASP A 198 -22.35 -6.43 -3.01
N LEU A 199 -21.85 -5.20 -3.23
CA LEU A 199 -22.40 -3.97 -2.67
C LEU A 199 -23.68 -3.53 -3.40
N LYS A 200 -24.74 -3.26 -2.62
CA LYS A 200 -26.07 -2.91 -3.16
C LYS A 200 -26.43 -1.42 -3.05
N ASN A 201 -25.70 -0.68 -2.23
CA ASN A 201 -25.80 0.77 -1.99
C ASN A 201 -24.51 1.22 -1.28
N TYR A 202 -23.98 2.40 -1.61
CA TYR A 202 -22.87 3.00 -0.88
C TYR A 202 -23.31 3.49 0.51
N ASN A 203 -22.44 3.31 1.51
CA ASN A 203 -22.73 3.67 2.90
C ASN A 203 -22.90 5.18 3.09
N MET A 204 -24.01 5.58 3.72
CA MET A 204 -24.43 6.99 3.91
C MET A 204 -23.72 7.70 5.10
N LEU A 205 -22.56 7.21 5.54
CA LEU A 205 -21.87 7.72 6.73
C LEU A 205 -20.73 8.67 6.34
N ASN A 206 -20.98 9.96 6.49
CA ASN A 206 -20.05 11.02 6.11
C ASN A 206 -19.00 11.26 7.21
N PHE A 207 -17.84 10.59 7.10
CA PHE A 207 -16.66 10.87 7.93
C PHE A 207 -15.81 12.00 7.33
N SER A 208 -16.31 13.23 7.39
CA SER A 208 -15.52 14.44 7.07
C SER A 208 -14.60 14.78 8.24
N VAL A 209 -13.31 14.57 8.05
CA VAL A 209 -12.24 14.95 8.98
C VAL A 209 -11.14 15.64 8.16
N ASP A 210 -11.06 16.95 8.31
CA ASP A 210 -10.54 17.83 7.24
C ASP A 210 -9.17 18.43 7.60
N ASP A 211 -8.72 18.16 8.83
CA ASP A 211 -7.56 18.73 9.50
C ASP A 211 -6.57 17.64 9.97
N VAL A 212 -5.66 17.99 10.89
CA VAL A 212 -4.64 17.11 11.47
C VAL A 212 -5.22 15.84 12.12
N ARG A 213 -6.50 15.81 12.51
CA ARG A 213 -7.18 14.60 13.01
C ARG A 213 -7.12 13.45 11.98
N TYR A 214 -7.35 13.70 10.69
CA TYR A 214 -7.34 12.61 9.70
C TYR A 214 -5.94 12.05 9.50
N ALA A 215 -4.93 12.92 9.51
CA ALA A 215 -3.52 12.53 9.52
C ALA A 215 -3.19 11.62 10.72
N ALA A 216 -3.62 12.02 11.93
CA ALA A 216 -3.37 11.26 13.15
C ALA A 216 -4.12 9.92 13.18
N ILE A 217 -5.36 9.86 12.67
CA ILE A 217 -6.14 8.63 12.49
C ILE A 217 -5.47 7.69 11.49
N LEU A 218 -5.00 8.20 10.33
CA LEU A 218 -4.27 7.40 9.36
C LEU A 218 -3.03 6.74 9.99
N PHE A 219 -2.24 7.50 10.75
CA PHE A 219 -1.12 6.93 11.50
C PHE A 219 -1.59 5.89 12.52
N SER A 220 -2.66 6.16 13.28
CA SER A 220 -3.20 5.21 14.28
C SER A 220 -3.63 3.90 13.63
N ILE A 221 -4.25 3.92 12.45
CA ILE A 221 -4.64 2.72 11.69
C ILE A 221 -3.40 1.95 11.26
N VAL A 222 -2.41 2.61 10.65
CA VAL A 222 -1.14 1.97 10.22
C VAL A 222 -0.41 1.35 11.41
N ALA A 223 -0.33 2.05 12.54
CA ALA A 223 0.35 1.58 13.75
C ALA A 223 -0.37 0.40 14.43
N GLN A 224 -1.70 0.32 14.34
CA GLN A 224 -2.46 -0.84 14.83
C GLN A 224 -2.26 -2.07 13.95
N HIS A 225 -2.34 -1.93 12.63
CA HIS A 225 -2.08 -3.04 11.70
C HIS A 225 -0.64 -3.54 11.78
N TRP A 226 0.33 -2.62 11.92
CA TRP A 226 1.73 -3.00 12.15
C TRP A 226 1.92 -3.81 13.44
N ASP A 227 1.21 -3.49 14.52
CA ASP A 227 1.34 -4.26 15.76
C ASP A 227 0.78 -5.67 15.64
N ALA A 228 -0.35 -5.84 14.94
CA ALA A 228 -0.94 -7.14 14.65
C ALA A 228 -0.02 -7.98 13.74
N MET A 229 0.55 -7.38 12.68
CA MET A 229 1.55 -8.03 11.82
C MET A 229 2.80 -8.47 12.57
N ALA A 230 3.26 -7.65 13.52
CA ALA A 230 4.45 -7.90 14.31
C ALA A 230 4.19 -8.75 15.58
N ASP A 231 2.95 -9.17 15.84
CA ASP A 231 2.63 -10.09 16.92
C ASP A 231 2.74 -11.54 16.44
N THR A 232 3.81 -12.22 16.86
CA THR A 232 4.01 -13.64 16.57
C THR A 232 2.93 -14.55 17.16
N ALA A 233 2.12 -14.06 18.11
CA ALA A 233 0.97 -14.77 18.66
C ALA A 233 -0.35 -14.55 17.89
N ASP A 234 -0.38 -13.60 16.95
CA ASP A 234 -1.54 -13.37 16.05
C ASP A 234 -1.25 -13.94 14.65
N PRO A 235 -1.73 -15.16 14.33
CA PRO A 235 -1.51 -15.76 13.01
C PRO A 235 -2.32 -15.06 11.91
N VAL A 236 -3.41 -14.35 12.24
CA VAL A 236 -4.22 -13.60 11.26
C VAL A 236 -3.54 -12.28 10.93
N GLY A 237 -3.07 -11.56 11.95
CA GLY A 237 -2.25 -10.36 11.78
C GLY A 237 -1.01 -10.61 10.91
N GLN A 238 -0.31 -11.74 11.11
CA GLN A 238 0.86 -12.13 10.29
C GLN A 238 0.55 -12.43 8.81
N GLN A 239 -0.70 -12.71 8.45
CA GLN A 239 -1.11 -12.87 7.04
C GLN A 239 -1.34 -11.52 6.34
N PHE A 240 -1.52 -10.42 7.08
CA PHE A 240 -1.81 -9.11 6.51
C PHE A 240 -0.65 -8.61 5.65
N ARG A 241 -0.92 -8.26 4.38
CA ARG A 241 0.11 -7.87 3.39
C ARG A 241 0.03 -6.42 2.93
N PHE A 242 -1.13 -5.75 3.07
CA PHE A 242 -1.37 -4.49 2.38
C PHE A 242 -2.52 -3.70 3.00
N LEU A 243 -2.33 -2.38 3.11
CA LEU A 243 -3.33 -1.41 3.52
C LEU A 243 -3.31 -0.26 2.51
N SER A 244 -4.40 -0.06 1.77
CA SER A 244 -4.59 1.13 0.94
C SER A 244 -5.50 2.13 1.63
N HIS A 245 -5.18 3.42 1.52
CA HIS A 245 -6.08 4.50 1.91
C HIS A 245 -6.64 5.12 0.63
N ASP A 246 -7.90 4.83 0.34
CA ASP A 246 -8.58 5.29 -0.87
C ASP A 246 -8.92 6.80 -0.76
N ASN A 247 -7.93 7.66 -1.00
CA ASN A 247 -8.00 9.10 -0.80
C ASN A 247 -7.31 9.92 -1.91
N ALA A 248 -7.02 9.30 -3.06
CA ALA A 248 -6.42 9.97 -4.22
C ALA A 248 -7.41 10.84 -5.02
N PHE A 249 -8.69 10.89 -4.63
CA PHE A 249 -9.72 11.69 -5.30
C PHE A 249 -9.39 13.19 -5.36
N LEU A 250 -9.91 13.83 -6.41
CA LEU A 250 -9.93 15.29 -6.55
C LEU A 250 -11.13 15.87 -5.80
N SER A 251 -10.92 16.86 -4.93
CA SER A 251 -12.04 17.48 -4.20
C SER A 251 -12.85 18.45 -5.07
N TYR A 252 -14.13 18.61 -4.76
CA TYR A 252 -15.08 19.47 -5.47
C TYR A 252 -15.60 20.59 -4.57
N HIS A 253 -15.72 21.80 -5.12
CA HIS A 253 -16.34 22.94 -4.47
C HIS A 253 -17.78 22.62 -4.03
N PRO A 254 -18.26 23.07 -2.84
CA PRO A 254 -17.60 23.91 -1.83
C PRO A 254 -16.93 23.11 -0.68
N TYR A 255 -16.38 21.94 -0.99
CA TYR A 255 -15.82 20.99 -0.01
C TYR A 255 -14.34 20.68 -0.31
N GLU A 256 -13.56 21.72 -0.64
CA GLU A 256 -12.18 21.62 -1.09
C GLU A 256 -11.29 20.87 -0.09
N PHE A 257 -11.49 21.07 1.21
CA PHE A 257 -10.78 20.36 2.28
C PHE A 257 -11.60 19.21 2.89
N GLU A 258 -12.92 19.34 2.88
CA GLU A 258 -13.85 18.48 3.64
C GLU A 258 -14.10 17.09 3.04
N GLN A 259 -13.66 16.83 1.81
CA GLN A 259 -13.73 15.51 1.18
C GLN A 259 -12.50 14.63 1.53
N ARG A 260 -12.63 13.30 1.43
CA ARG A 260 -11.56 12.32 1.72
C ARG A 260 -10.47 12.31 0.63
N THR A 261 -9.69 13.38 0.60
CA THR A 261 -8.64 13.63 -0.41
C THR A 261 -7.26 13.87 0.24
N LEU A 262 -6.20 13.54 -0.50
CA LEU A 262 -4.81 13.91 -0.16
C LEU A 262 -4.51 15.41 -0.33
N LEU A 263 -5.16 16.03 -1.33
CA LEU A 263 -4.96 17.43 -1.72
C LEU A 263 -6.31 18.16 -1.76
N ALA A 264 -6.31 19.44 -1.42
CA ALA A 264 -7.43 20.34 -1.67
C ALA A 264 -7.28 20.95 -3.07
N ARG A 265 -8.29 20.76 -3.94
CA ARG A 265 -8.30 21.26 -5.32
C ARG A 265 -9.10 22.56 -5.42
N PHE A 266 -8.49 23.58 -6.00
CA PHE A 266 -9.13 24.85 -6.37
C PHE A 266 -9.20 24.98 -7.89
N GLN A 267 -10.40 25.16 -8.43
CA GLN A 267 -10.62 25.39 -9.86
C GLN A 267 -10.70 26.90 -10.10
N MET A 268 -9.61 27.49 -10.57
CA MET A 268 -9.44 28.93 -10.72
C MET A 268 -10.09 29.41 -12.02
N ASN A 269 -11.42 29.38 -12.04
CA ASN A 269 -12.22 29.61 -13.25
C ASN A 269 -12.24 31.08 -13.71
N GLU A 270 -11.92 32.03 -12.82
CA GLU A 270 -11.89 33.46 -13.12
C GLU A 270 -10.56 33.96 -13.72
N THR A 271 -9.63 33.06 -14.03
CA THR A 271 -8.38 33.43 -14.75
C THR A 271 -8.46 33.12 -16.24
N GLU A 272 -7.58 33.74 -17.02
CA GLU A 272 -7.46 33.49 -18.46
C GLU A 272 -6.04 32.99 -18.81
N PRO A 273 -5.85 31.71 -19.19
CA PRO A 273 -6.87 30.65 -19.18
C PRO A 273 -7.30 30.22 -17.77
N PRO A 274 -8.46 29.56 -17.61
CA PRO A 274 -8.82 28.86 -16.37
C PRO A 274 -7.76 27.81 -16.01
N HIS A 275 -7.52 27.63 -14.71
CA HIS A 275 -6.49 26.68 -14.25
C HIS A 275 -6.88 25.97 -12.95
N VAL A 276 -6.04 25.03 -12.50
CA VAL A 276 -6.23 24.29 -11.24
C VAL A 276 -5.05 24.54 -10.31
N GLN A 277 -5.33 24.77 -9.03
CA GLN A 277 -4.33 24.87 -7.96
C GLN A 277 -4.58 23.79 -6.92
N PHE A 278 -3.50 23.26 -6.32
CA PHE A 278 -3.58 22.32 -5.22
C PHE A 278 -2.93 22.88 -3.94
N VAL A 279 -3.49 22.50 -2.79
CA VAL A 279 -2.89 22.68 -1.46
C VAL A 279 -2.80 21.32 -0.80
N THR A 280 -1.63 20.98 -0.26
CA THR A 280 -1.41 19.67 0.38
C THR A 280 -2.16 19.60 1.71
N LYS A 281 -2.91 18.53 1.97
CA LYS A 281 -3.62 18.33 3.25
C LYS A 281 -2.73 17.58 4.26
N PRO A 282 -2.96 17.72 5.57
CA PRO A 282 -2.08 17.14 6.60
C PRO A 282 -1.88 15.63 6.47
N VAL A 283 -2.86 14.91 5.94
CA VAL A 283 -2.81 13.45 5.70
C VAL A 283 -1.71 13.05 4.71
N TYR A 284 -1.45 13.84 3.66
CA TYR A 284 -0.37 13.59 2.72
C TYR A 284 1.00 13.75 3.40
N SER A 285 1.13 14.78 4.26
CA SER A 285 2.33 14.99 5.07
C SER A 285 2.57 13.84 6.07
N ALA A 286 1.52 13.19 6.59
CA ALA A 286 1.65 12.01 7.43
C ALA A 286 2.14 10.77 6.66
N LEU A 287 1.69 10.57 5.41
CA LEU A 287 2.26 9.55 4.51
C LEU A 287 3.75 9.83 4.26
N GLY A 288 4.13 11.09 4.05
CA GLY A 288 5.53 11.51 3.97
C GLY A 288 6.35 11.16 5.22
N MET A 289 5.81 11.36 6.42
CA MET A 289 6.47 10.97 7.68
C MET A 289 6.58 9.45 7.85
N LEU A 290 5.56 8.68 7.44
CA LEU A 290 5.57 7.21 7.44
C LEU A 290 6.64 6.65 6.48
N ALA A 291 6.83 7.27 5.31
CA ALA A 291 7.88 6.89 4.35
C ALA A 291 9.32 7.09 4.89
N MET A 292 9.49 7.76 6.03
CA MET A 292 10.78 7.91 6.72
C MET A 292 11.05 6.82 7.77
N LEU A 293 10.19 5.80 7.89
CA LEU A 293 10.50 4.63 8.71
C LEU A 293 11.65 3.81 8.08
N GLY A 294 12.48 3.22 8.93
CA GLY A 294 13.54 2.29 8.50
C GLY A 294 12.99 0.89 8.16
N PRO A 295 13.78 0.05 7.45
CA PRO A 295 13.37 -1.28 7.01
C PRO A 295 13.08 -2.27 8.15
N ARG A 296 13.58 -2.00 9.36
CA ARG A 296 13.27 -2.77 10.57
C ARG A 296 12.57 -1.89 11.58
N ALA A 297 11.53 -2.40 12.22
CA ALA A 297 10.81 -1.68 13.26
C ALA A 297 10.43 -2.58 14.45
N THR A 298 10.23 -1.96 15.62
CA THR A 298 9.65 -2.62 16.80
C THR A 298 8.14 -2.70 16.66
N ARG A 299 7.50 -3.60 17.41
CA ARG A 299 6.07 -3.53 17.73
C ARG A 299 5.65 -2.13 18.18
N THR A 300 4.41 -1.75 17.88
CA THR A 300 3.84 -0.47 18.30
C THR A 300 3.71 -0.44 19.81
N ARG A 301 3.97 0.72 20.40
CA ARG A 301 3.84 0.91 21.84
C ARG A 301 2.78 1.95 22.14
N PHE A 302 1.76 1.53 22.88
CA PHE A 302 0.68 2.38 23.37
C PHE A 302 1.00 2.90 24.77
N ARG A 303 0.62 4.14 25.05
CA ARG A 303 0.83 4.85 26.32
C ARG A 303 -0.42 5.62 26.71
N GLU A 304 -0.51 5.97 27.99
CA GLU A 304 -1.57 6.83 28.52
C GLU A 304 -1.68 8.16 27.76
N GLY A 305 -2.89 8.73 27.73
CA GLY A 305 -3.17 9.96 26.99
C GLY A 305 -3.32 9.77 25.47
N ASN A 306 -3.56 8.52 25.03
CA ASN A 306 -3.72 8.09 23.64
C ASN A 306 -2.48 8.37 22.76
N VAL A 307 -1.30 8.07 23.28
CA VAL A 307 -0.04 8.16 22.52
C VAL A 307 0.35 6.79 22.02
N SER A 308 0.59 6.66 20.72
CA SER A 308 1.15 5.46 20.08
C SER A 308 2.44 5.81 19.35
N TYR A 309 3.41 4.90 19.36
CA TYR A 309 4.68 5.11 18.64
C TYR A 309 5.28 3.83 18.06
N ILE A 310 5.99 4.00 16.95
CA ILE A 310 6.80 3.01 16.26
C ILE A 310 8.26 3.48 16.35
N VAL A 311 9.19 2.57 16.63
CA VAL A 311 10.63 2.81 16.52
C VAL A 311 11.16 1.97 15.37
N SER A 312 11.91 2.58 14.47
CA SER A 312 12.50 1.94 13.29
C SER A 312 13.97 2.29 13.12
N PHE A 313 14.71 1.44 12.42
CA PHE A 313 16.16 1.52 12.24
C PHE A 313 16.60 0.81 10.95
N ASP A 314 17.82 1.09 10.50
CA ASP A 314 18.45 0.36 9.38
C ASP A 314 18.96 -1.02 9.80
N GLU A 315 19.30 -1.86 8.83
CA GLU A 315 19.71 -3.26 9.08
C GLU A 315 21.13 -3.39 9.67
N ARG A 316 21.86 -2.27 9.81
CA ARG A 316 23.23 -2.24 10.31
C ARG A 316 23.31 -2.55 11.80
N SER A 317 24.44 -3.09 12.24
CA SER A 317 24.75 -3.33 13.64
C SER A 317 26.17 -2.81 13.96
N PRO A 318 26.31 -1.70 14.71
CA PRO A 318 25.24 -0.84 15.23
C PRO A 318 24.46 -0.11 14.11
N PRO A 319 23.20 0.28 14.33
CA PRO A 319 22.41 1.07 13.38
C PRO A 319 23.10 2.40 13.06
N SER A 320 22.94 2.85 11.82
CA SER A 320 23.34 4.19 11.37
C SER A 320 22.16 5.14 11.15
N TYR A 321 20.94 4.61 11.11
CA TYR A 321 19.69 5.33 11.04
C TYR A 321 18.73 4.88 12.14
N PHE A 322 18.02 5.83 12.73
CA PHE A 322 16.95 5.59 13.69
C PHE A 322 15.82 6.59 13.41
N CYS A 323 14.58 6.12 13.48
CA CYS A 323 13.40 6.95 13.38
C CYS A 323 12.35 6.49 14.40
N LEU A 324 12.09 7.32 15.40
CA LEU A 324 10.90 7.22 16.25
C LEU A 324 9.80 8.06 15.60
N LEU A 325 8.66 7.45 15.31
CA LEU A 325 7.47 8.13 14.81
C LEU A 325 6.33 7.89 15.81
N ALA A 326 5.80 8.97 16.36
CA ALA A 326 4.77 8.95 17.40
C ALA A 326 3.58 9.83 17.02
N SER A 327 2.39 9.46 17.48
CA SER A 327 1.17 10.22 17.30
C SER A 327 0.40 10.31 18.61
N ARG A 328 -0.40 11.37 18.74
CA ARG A 328 -1.47 11.47 19.73
C ARG A 328 -2.78 11.78 19.03
N SER A 329 -3.66 10.79 19.02
CA SER A 329 -4.99 10.85 18.41
C SER A 329 -6.09 10.64 19.44
N ASN A 330 -7.33 10.93 19.05
CA ASN A 330 -8.52 10.35 19.66
C ASN A 330 -9.49 10.10 18.52
N ASP A 331 -9.59 8.84 18.09
CA ASP A 331 -10.01 8.48 16.73
C ASP A 331 -11.49 8.75 16.43
N SER A 332 -12.26 9.25 17.41
CA SER A 332 -13.68 9.59 17.26
C SER A 332 -14.07 10.99 17.73
N HIS A 333 -13.22 11.72 18.48
CA HIS A 333 -13.60 13.00 19.10
C HIS A 333 -12.44 14.01 19.21
N PRO A 334 -12.72 15.33 19.14
CA PRO A 334 -11.73 16.36 19.44
C PRO A 334 -11.06 16.14 20.81
N LEU A 335 -9.74 16.37 20.88
CA LEU A 335 -9.00 16.23 22.13
C LEU A 335 -9.38 17.33 23.13
N THR A 336 -9.83 16.93 24.31
CA THR A 336 -10.12 17.82 25.44
C THR A 336 -8.86 18.60 25.87
N VAL A 337 -7.74 17.90 26.01
CA VAL A 337 -6.42 18.48 26.28
C VAL A 337 -5.70 18.77 24.96
N ARG A 338 -5.76 20.03 24.50
CA ARG A 338 -5.14 20.49 23.25
C ARG A 338 -3.62 20.65 23.29
N ARG A 339 -2.97 20.67 24.45
CA ARG A 339 -1.49 20.75 24.55
C ARG A 339 -0.99 19.68 25.52
N SER A 340 -0.03 18.88 25.09
CA SER A 340 0.55 17.79 25.87
C SER A 340 2.08 17.87 25.84
N GLN A 341 2.72 17.49 26.95
CA GLN A 341 4.16 17.23 26.96
C GLN A 341 4.43 15.81 26.46
N PHE A 342 5.40 15.67 25.56
CA PHE A 342 5.93 14.39 25.11
C PHE A 342 7.43 14.36 25.42
N ASN A 343 7.79 13.52 26.39
CA ASN A 343 9.16 13.38 26.87
C ASN A 343 9.75 12.08 26.30
N VAL A 344 10.94 12.17 25.71
CA VAL A 344 11.63 11.06 25.05
C VAL A 344 13.11 11.07 25.42
N THR A 345 13.64 9.92 25.82
CA THR A 345 15.07 9.71 26.07
C THR A 345 15.57 8.60 25.14
N ILE A 346 16.43 8.95 24.17
CA ILE A 346 17.02 7.98 23.23
C ILE A 346 18.48 7.75 23.63
N PRO A 347 18.87 6.54 24.06
CA PRO A 347 20.24 6.25 24.49
C PRO A 347 21.21 6.27 23.30
N LEU A 348 22.34 6.98 23.41
CA LEU A 348 23.31 7.11 22.31
C LEU A 348 24.18 5.86 22.12
N HIS A 349 24.32 5.02 23.15
CA HIS A 349 25.14 3.80 23.06
C HIS A 349 24.65 2.82 22.00
N MET A 350 23.40 2.91 21.54
CA MET A 350 22.89 2.04 20.47
C MET A 350 23.54 2.29 19.10
N PHE A 351 24.16 3.47 18.89
CA PHE A 351 24.83 3.84 17.64
C PHE A 351 26.31 3.47 17.60
N TRP A 352 26.83 2.78 18.62
CA TRP A 352 28.25 2.43 18.74
C TRP A 352 28.43 1.02 19.34
N ASN A 353 29.49 0.33 18.93
CA ASN A 353 29.85 -0.96 19.53
C ASN A 353 31.13 -0.84 20.38
N GLN A 354 30.99 -0.99 21.70
CA GLN A 354 32.14 -0.98 22.64
C GLN A 354 33.10 -2.16 22.46
N SER A 355 32.70 -3.27 21.82
CA SER A 355 33.58 -4.44 21.64
C SER A 355 34.53 -4.35 20.43
N LEU A 356 34.36 -3.35 19.56
CA LEU A 356 35.36 -2.97 18.56
C LEU A 356 36.36 -2.01 19.21
N GLY A 357 37.36 -2.58 19.90
CA GLY A 357 38.43 -1.84 20.56
C GLY A 357 39.29 -1.06 19.57
N VAL A 358 38.93 0.20 19.32
CA VAL A 358 39.84 1.20 18.73
C VAL A 358 40.69 1.78 19.85
N ASP A 359 42.00 1.85 19.62
CA ASP A 359 43.01 2.09 20.65
C ASP A 359 42.75 3.33 21.51
N SER A 360 42.83 3.14 22.83
CA SER A 360 42.59 4.16 23.87
C SER A 360 43.63 5.29 23.91
N SER A 361 44.54 5.33 22.93
CA SER A 361 45.62 6.30 22.78
C SER A 361 45.37 7.35 21.68
N THR A 362 44.39 7.18 20.78
CA THR A 362 44.16 8.13 19.66
C THR A 362 42.69 8.50 19.36
N SER A 363 41.69 7.93 20.02
CA SER A 363 40.27 8.17 19.71
C SER A 363 39.52 8.98 20.79
N SER A 364 39.88 10.25 20.97
CA SER A 364 39.10 11.23 21.77
C SER A 364 37.86 11.78 21.05
N ALA A 365 37.63 11.37 19.79
CA ALA A 365 36.43 11.68 19.01
C ALA A 365 35.38 10.57 19.18
N GLY A 366 34.56 10.66 20.22
CA GLY A 366 33.43 9.75 20.41
C GLY A 366 32.35 9.92 19.33
N ALA A 367 31.48 8.91 19.21
CA ALA A 367 30.49 8.81 18.14
C ALA A 367 29.65 10.09 18.01
N ARG A 368 29.63 10.66 16.80
CA ARG A 368 28.85 11.86 16.47
C ARG A 368 27.53 11.45 15.84
N VAL A 369 26.43 11.85 16.43
CA VAL A 369 25.11 11.71 15.81
C VAL A 369 24.54 13.09 15.46
N SER A 370 23.69 13.14 14.45
CA SER A 370 22.84 14.30 14.17
C SER A 370 21.39 13.89 14.23
N TYR A 371 20.52 14.73 14.82
CA TYR A 371 19.10 14.44 14.96
C TYR A 371 18.21 15.56 14.44
N LEU A 372 17.06 15.19 13.89
CA LEU A 372 16.02 16.08 13.40
C LEU A 372 14.67 15.69 13.98
N ILE A 373 13.90 16.69 14.40
CA ILE A 373 12.55 16.54 14.95
C ILE A 373 11.60 17.30 14.04
N GLU A 374 10.59 16.62 13.50
CA GLU A 374 9.56 17.21 12.64
C GLU A 374 8.18 16.88 13.22
N ALA A 375 7.24 17.82 13.18
CA ALA A 375 5.89 17.58 13.68
C ALA A 375 4.79 18.17 12.79
N ILE A 376 3.68 17.44 12.70
CA ILE A 376 2.38 17.93 12.26
C ILE A 376 1.56 18.16 13.52
N GLN A 377 1.03 19.36 13.72
CA GLN A 377 0.32 19.76 14.95
C GLN A 377 -0.95 20.56 14.65
N ASP A 378 -1.98 20.37 15.47
CA ASP A 378 -3.23 21.13 15.40
C ASP A 378 -2.97 22.64 15.28
N GLY A 379 -3.46 23.20 14.19
CA GLY A 379 -3.40 24.63 13.95
C GLY A 379 -2.02 25.23 13.67
N LEU A 380 -0.97 24.43 13.54
CA LEU A 380 0.34 24.87 13.03
C LEU A 380 0.58 24.34 11.63
N ASN A 381 0.12 23.11 11.35
CA ASN A 381 0.26 22.43 10.07
C ASN A 381 -1.13 22.17 9.47
N ASP A 382 -1.92 23.24 9.36
CA ASP A 382 -3.36 23.18 9.09
C ASP A 382 -3.77 24.24 8.05
N PRO A 383 -3.66 23.93 6.74
CA PRO A 383 -4.06 24.84 5.67
C PRO A 383 -5.58 25.09 5.62
N PHE A 384 -6.39 24.13 6.08
CA PHE A 384 -7.85 24.27 6.13
C PHE A 384 -8.24 25.43 7.05
N ARG A 385 -7.64 25.49 8.25
CA ARG A 385 -7.90 26.61 9.17
C ARG A 385 -7.40 27.95 8.66
N VAL A 386 -6.30 27.98 7.90
CA VAL A 386 -5.84 29.21 7.22
C VAL A 386 -6.84 29.65 6.17
N TRP A 387 -7.37 28.74 5.35
CA TRP A 387 -8.43 29.02 4.37
C TRP A 387 -9.72 29.53 5.02
N GLN A 388 -10.12 28.94 6.15
CA GLN A 388 -11.26 29.40 6.94
C GLN A 388 -11.08 30.84 7.42
N TRP A 389 -9.90 31.20 7.95
CA TRP A 389 -9.59 32.58 8.38
C TRP A 389 -9.52 33.57 7.22
N GLN A 390 -9.25 33.10 5.99
CA GLN A 390 -9.32 33.91 4.77
C GLN A 390 -10.75 34.09 4.24
N GLY A 391 -11.77 33.54 4.92
CA GLY A 391 -13.17 33.64 4.52
C GLY A 391 -13.63 32.55 3.54
N ARG A 392 -12.90 31.43 3.43
CA ARG A 392 -13.17 30.32 2.49
C ARG A 392 -13.34 30.77 1.01
N PRO A 393 -12.39 31.53 0.43
CA PRO A 393 -12.48 31.95 -0.96
C PRO A 393 -12.49 30.74 -1.92
N ALA A 394 -13.47 30.70 -2.83
CA ALA A 394 -13.54 29.71 -3.91
C ALA A 394 -12.39 29.89 -4.93
N TYR A 395 -11.96 31.14 -5.13
CA TYR A 395 -10.82 31.51 -5.97
C TYR A 395 -9.77 32.25 -5.13
N PRO A 396 -8.92 31.56 -4.36
CA PRO A 396 -7.93 32.22 -3.51
C PRO A 396 -6.84 32.90 -4.34
N THR A 397 -6.51 34.14 -3.98
CA THR A 397 -5.38 34.88 -4.56
C THR A 397 -4.04 34.17 -4.35
N ILE A 398 -3.01 34.57 -5.11
CA ILE A 398 -1.62 34.05 -4.95
C ILE A 398 -1.14 34.16 -3.50
N ASN A 399 -1.45 35.26 -2.80
CA ASN A 399 -1.06 35.45 -1.40
C ASN A 399 -1.84 34.53 -0.44
N GLN A 400 -3.13 34.28 -0.72
CA GLN A 400 -3.95 33.34 0.05
C GLN A 400 -3.47 31.89 -0.14
N LEU A 401 -3.18 31.49 -1.38
CA LEU A 401 -2.53 30.21 -1.72
C LEU A 401 -1.16 30.06 -1.05
N ALA A 402 -0.33 31.10 -1.08
CA ALA A 402 0.99 31.08 -0.43
C ALA A 402 0.87 30.91 1.10
N ALA A 403 -0.06 31.61 1.75
CA ALA A 403 -0.31 31.48 3.18
C ALA A 403 -0.85 30.08 3.57
N MET A 404 -1.70 29.47 2.75
CA MET A 404 -2.11 28.06 2.95
C MET A 404 -0.94 27.09 2.77
N ARG A 405 -0.15 27.26 1.70
CA ARG A 405 1.02 26.40 1.39
C ARG A 405 2.13 26.52 2.43
N ALA A 406 2.28 27.67 3.08
CA ALA A 406 3.27 27.89 4.15
C ALA A 406 3.06 26.99 5.39
N VAL A 407 1.88 26.38 5.56
CA VAL A 407 1.55 25.49 6.69
C VAL A 407 1.22 24.05 6.25
N GLN A 408 1.50 23.66 5.01
CA GLN A 408 1.06 22.36 4.48
C GLN A 408 1.95 21.16 4.84
N PHE A 409 3.21 21.42 5.23
CA PHE A 409 4.22 20.41 5.54
C PHE A 409 4.58 20.39 7.04
N PRO A 410 5.22 19.32 7.55
CA PRO A 410 5.66 19.24 8.95
C PRO A 410 6.63 20.38 9.32
N THR A 411 6.54 20.87 10.55
CA THR A 411 7.46 21.89 11.07
C THR A 411 8.67 21.24 11.74
N VAL A 412 9.88 21.63 11.35
CA VAL A 412 11.11 21.26 12.07
C VAL A 412 11.14 21.97 13.43
N LEU A 413 11.31 21.21 14.51
CA LEU A 413 11.29 21.73 15.89
C LEU A 413 12.69 22.02 16.47
N ASN A 414 13.76 21.58 15.81
CA ASN A 414 15.14 21.89 16.21
C ASN A 414 15.48 23.38 16.09
N LYS A 415 16.49 23.83 16.83
CA LYS A 415 16.93 25.23 16.81
C LYS A 415 17.37 25.64 15.40
N GLY A 416 16.73 26.68 14.85
CA GLY A 416 17.04 27.19 13.52
C GLY A 416 16.56 26.33 12.35
N GLY A 417 15.78 25.26 12.60
CA GLY A 417 15.24 24.39 11.54
C GLY A 417 16.25 23.42 10.92
N ILE A 418 17.39 23.18 11.57
CA ILE A 418 18.49 22.34 11.08
C ILE A 418 18.72 21.17 12.05
N ALA A 419 19.24 20.04 11.55
CA ALA A 419 19.59 18.90 12.39
C ALA A 419 20.66 19.27 13.44
N GLU A 420 20.45 18.88 14.70
CA GLU A 420 21.37 19.17 15.79
C GLU A 420 22.39 18.04 15.98
N THR A 421 23.67 18.39 16.05
CA THR A 421 24.77 17.44 16.23
C THR A 421 25.10 17.23 17.72
N VAL A 422 25.18 15.98 18.16
CA VAL A 422 25.63 15.57 19.50
C VAL A 422 26.88 14.68 19.37
N GLN A 423 27.93 15.01 20.10
CA GLN A 423 29.09 14.13 20.26
C GLN A 423 28.94 13.32 21.56
N MET A 424 29.10 12.01 21.47
CA MET A 424 29.09 11.12 22.62
C MET A 424 30.42 11.25 23.38
N GLY A 425 30.37 11.64 24.65
CA GLY A 425 31.56 11.91 25.47
C GLY A 425 31.28 12.95 26.57
N GLY A 426 31.86 12.76 27.75
CA GLY A 426 31.50 13.54 28.94
C GLY A 426 30.14 13.12 29.52
N ASN A 427 29.30 14.08 29.92
CA ASN A 427 28.04 13.81 30.63
C ASN A 427 26.84 13.44 29.74
N ARG A 428 26.97 13.40 28.40
CA ARG A 428 25.83 13.17 27.48
C ARG A 428 25.84 11.77 26.87
N ASN A 429 25.03 10.88 27.45
CA ASN A 429 24.86 9.49 27.02
C ASN A 429 23.51 9.21 26.32
N ALA A 430 22.64 10.22 26.21
CA ALA A 430 21.33 10.13 25.58
C ALA A 430 20.94 11.46 24.90
N VAL A 431 20.00 11.39 23.96
CA VAL A 431 19.22 12.55 23.48
C VAL A 431 17.96 12.63 24.35
N GLU A 432 17.86 13.68 25.15
CA GLU A 432 16.71 13.94 26.02
C GLU A 432 15.88 15.08 25.44
N LEU A 433 14.62 14.78 25.12
CA LEU A 433 13.68 15.67 24.47
C LEU A 433 12.45 15.88 25.36
N SER A 434 12.01 17.12 25.48
CA SER A 434 10.73 17.47 26.11
C SER A 434 9.97 18.40 25.17
N LEU A 435 8.95 17.86 24.50
CA LEU A 435 8.24 18.51 23.41
C LEU A 435 6.83 18.90 23.83
N SER A 436 6.53 20.20 23.79
CA SER A 436 5.19 20.71 24.11
C SER A 436 4.37 20.85 22.82
N LEU A 437 3.60 19.81 22.49
CA LEU A 437 2.92 19.65 21.20
C LEU A 437 1.43 20.00 21.28
N ARG A 438 0.86 20.55 20.18
CA ARG A 438 -0.59 20.82 20.05
C ARG A 438 -1.32 19.65 19.41
N GLY A 439 -2.30 19.09 20.12
CA GLY A 439 -3.01 17.87 19.77
C GLY A 439 -4.28 18.08 18.92
N PRO A 440 -4.57 17.20 17.94
CA PRO A 440 -3.81 16.01 17.58
C PRO A 440 -2.46 16.37 16.94
N TRP A 441 -1.49 15.48 17.11
CA TRP A 441 -0.15 15.66 16.55
C TRP A 441 0.46 14.34 16.09
N ILE A 442 1.38 14.45 15.13
CA ILE A 442 2.33 13.42 14.74
C ILE A 442 3.72 14.04 14.86
N VAL A 443 4.69 13.33 15.42
CA VAL A 443 6.07 13.79 15.58
C VAL A 443 7.05 12.67 15.19
N SER A 444 8.04 13.01 14.38
CA SER A 444 9.20 12.16 14.09
C SER A 444 10.41 12.67 14.85
N VAL A 445 11.27 11.74 15.29
CA VAL A 445 12.62 12.00 15.78
C VAL A 445 13.56 11.08 14.99
N ARG A 446 14.28 11.65 14.04
CA ARG A 446 15.22 10.96 13.16
C ARG A 446 16.64 11.20 13.65
N ILE A 447 17.48 10.16 13.69
CA ILE A 447 18.89 10.23 14.10
C ILE A 447 19.76 9.52 13.06
N CYS A 448 20.87 10.15 12.67
CA CYS A 448 21.91 9.57 11.81
C CYS A 448 23.29 9.62 12.50
N SER A 449 24.05 8.52 12.49
CA SER A 449 25.42 8.47 13.05
C SER A 449 26.53 8.74 12.04
N ASN A 450 26.26 8.64 10.74
CA ASN A 450 27.18 9.03 9.67
C ASN A 450 26.38 9.49 8.44
N ALA A 451 26.28 10.79 8.23
CA ALA A 451 25.77 11.36 6.99
C ALA A 451 26.92 11.45 5.97
N ALA A 452 26.93 10.54 4.99
CA ALA A 452 27.59 10.84 3.73
C ALA A 452 26.89 12.05 3.07
N LYS A 453 27.55 12.75 2.15
CA LYS A 453 26.86 13.78 1.36
C LYS A 453 25.71 13.11 0.57
N PRO A 454 24.50 13.69 0.55
CA PRO A 454 23.42 13.20 -0.27
C PRO A 454 23.84 13.06 -1.74
N GLY A 455 23.35 12.02 -2.40
CA GLY A 455 23.51 11.87 -3.85
C GLY A 455 22.77 13.00 -4.60
N PRO A 456 23.11 13.24 -5.88
CA PRO A 456 22.41 14.23 -6.68
C PRO A 456 20.93 13.83 -6.86
N VAL A 457 20.05 14.83 -6.82
CA VAL A 457 18.63 14.69 -7.18
C VAL A 457 18.53 14.29 -8.66
N GLN A 458 17.62 13.35 -8.98
CA GLN A 458 17.44 12.80 -10.32
C GLN A 458 16.05 13.08 -10.87
N ARG A 459 15.90 13.03 -12.20
CA ARG A 459 14.62 13.28 -12.92
C ARG A 459 13.93 14.57 -12.44
N ILE A 460 14.66 15.68 -12.45
CA ILE A 460 14.06 17.00 -12.22
C ILE A 460 13.18 17.32 -13.42
N VAL A 461 11.87 17.26 -13.23
CA VAL A 461 10.85 17.64 -14.21
C VAL A 461 10.23 18.94 -13.73
N GLN A 462 10.55 20.04 -14.42
CA GLN A 462 9.69 21.21 -14.36
C GLN A 462 8.43 20.86 -15.15
N VAL A 463 7.36 20.54 -14.44
CA VAL A 463 6.05 20.37 -15.06
C VAL A 463 5.51 21.78 -15.33
N SER A 464 5.90 22.35 -16.48
CA SER A 464 5.25 23.51 -17.06
C SER A 464 3.86 23.11 -17.58
N THR A 465 2.97 22.80 -16.63
CA THR A 465 1.55 22.97 -16.89
C THR A 465 1.31 24.47 -17.11
N ASP A 466 0.41 24.82 -18.03
CA ASP A 466 -0.05 26.20 -18.23
C ASP A 466 -0.99 26.67 -17.08
N ILE A 467 -0.69 26.24 -15.84
CA ILE A 467 -1.42 26.57 -14.62
C ILE A 467 -1.39 28.07 -14.31
N THR A 468 -0.45 28.82 -14.89
CA THR A 468 -0.48 30.26 -15.24
C THR A 468 0.94 30.67 -15.60
N LYS A 469 1.14 31.79 -16.29
CA LYS A 469 2.45 32.27 -16.80
C LYS A 469 3.57 32.47 -15.75
N CYS A 470 3.34 32.21 -14.45
CA CYS A 470 4.28 32.53 -13.37
C CYS A 470 4.41 31.49 -12.23
N VAL A 471 3.78 30.30 -12.30
CA VAL A 471 3.87 29.30 -11.20
C VAL A 471 4.28 27.91 -11.72
N PRO A 472 5.59 27.60 -11.79
CA PRO A 472 6.06 26.27 -12.17
C PRO A 472 5.87 25.24 -11.04
N LEU A 473 5.43 24.03 -11.38
CA LEU A 473 5.54 22.87 -10.49
C LEU A 473 6.88 22.17 -10.75
N ILE A 474 7.67 21.95 -9.70
CA ILE A 474 8.95 21.23 -9.79
C ILE A 474 8.76 19.87 -9.12
N CYS A 475 8.80 18.80 -9.92
CA CYS A 475 8.84 17.43 -9.45
C CYS A 475 10.26 16.87 -9.61
N PHE A 476 10.66 15.99 -8.70
CA PHE A 476 11.96 15.34 -8.76
C PHE A 476 11.93 13.99 -8.04
N THR A 477 12.95 13.17 -8.28
CA THR A 477 13.12 11.87 -7.62
C THR A 477 14.42 11.84 -6.82
N ASN A 478 14.33 11.37 -5.57
CA ASN A 478 15.48 11.07 -4.74
C ASN A 478 15.97 9.65 -5.04
N LEU A 479 17.26 9.38 -4.78
CA LEU A 479 17.78 8.02 -4.85
C LEU A 479 17.15 7.16 -3.73
N PRO A 480 16.78 5.88 -3.98
CA PRO A 480 16.04 5.04 -3.02
C PRO A 480 16.69 4.83 -1.64
N HIS A 481 17.98 5.17 -1.49
CA HIS A 481 18.78 4.88 -0.29
C HIS A 481 19.22 6.12 0.50
N SER A 482 18.72 7.32 0.17
CA SER A 482 19.08 8.56 0.89
C SER A 482 17.97 9.06 1.83
N GLN A 483 17.62 8.27 2.87
CA GLN A 483 16.94 8.78 4.08
C GLN A 483 17.87 9.66 4.97
N GLN A 484 18.98 10.14 4.41
CA GLN A 484 20.03 10.88 5.11
C GLN A 484 19.52 12.24 5.60
N LEU A 485 19.86 12.60 6.83
CA LEU A 485 19.67 13.95 7.34
C LEU A 485 20.64 14.91 6.65
N LEU A 486 20.11 16.04 6.18
CA LEU A 486 20.90 17.16 5.68
C LEU A 486 21.49 17.90 6.89
N VAL A 487 22.71 17.52 7.24
CA VAL A 487 23.54 18.21 8.24
C VAL A 487 24.36 19.27 7.49
N MET A 488 24.14 20.55 7.82
CA MET A 488 24.95 21.68 7.31
C MET A 488 26.11 21.98 8.25
#